data_AF-A0A7Y6YFS0-F1
#
_entry.id   AF-A0A7Y6YFS0-F1
#
_cell.length_a   1.000
_cell.length_b   1.000
_cell.length_c   1.000
_cell.angle_alpha   90.00
_cell.angle_beta   90.00
_cell.angle_gamma   90.00
#
_symmetry.space_group_name_H-M   'P 1'
#
loop_
_entity.id
_entity.type
_entity.pdbx_description
1 polymer ?
#
loop_
_entity_poly.entity_id
_entity_poly.type
_entity_poly.pdbx_seq_one_letter_code
_entity_poly.pdbx_strand_id
1 'polypeptide(L)'
;MASQVLCKSCKNWNPSTEDYCQSCGTELHQERKEREKVQLERSETQKGWDVPVIKIKPTHPWFIKPFLYVARAIQLAALAIGGALAWSAFWASA
;
A
#
# COMPACT_ATOMS: atom_id res chain seq x y z
N MET A 1 10.20 -27.55 2.99
CA MET A 1 11.33 -27.12 3.85
C MET A 1 10.74 -26.41 5.05
N ALA A 2 10.89 -26.96 6.26
CA ALA A 2 10.38 -26.32 7.47
C ALA A 2 11.27 -25.11 7.81
N SER A 3 10.72 -23.90 7.78
CA SER A 3 11.44 -22.70 8.21
C SER A 3 11.58 -22.71 9.74
N GLN A 4 12.81 -22.61 10.23
CA GLN A 4 13.12 -22.52 11.65
C GLN A 4 13.77 -21.16 11.93
N VAL A 5 13.51 -20.60 13.12
CA VAL A 5 14.02 -19.31 13.55
C VAL A 5 14.80 -19.47 14.86
N LEU A 6 15.95 -18.81 14.96
CA LEU A 6 16.79 -18.83 16.14
C LEU A 6 16.31 -17.77 17.13
N CYS A 7 16.07 -18.15 18.39
CA CYS A 7 15.74 -17.20 19.44
C CYS A 7 16.96 -16.32 19.77
N LYS A 8 16.81 -14.99 19.69
CA LYS A 8 17.88 -14.03 20.02
C LYS A 8 18.26 -14.02 21.52
N SER A 9 17.35 -14.43 22.42
CA SER A 9 17.62 -14.48 23.87
C SER A 9 18.29 -15.78 24.32
N CYS A 10 17.70 -16.94 24.02
CA CYS A 10 18.18 -18.22 24.54
C CYS A 10 18.93 -19.08 23.51
N LYS A 11 19.08 -18.60 22.26
CA LYS A 11 19.74 -19.30 21.15
C LYS A 11 19.15 -20.68 20.81
N ASN A 12 17.92 -20.97 21.23
CA ASN A 12 17.24 -22.20 20.84
C ASN A 12 16.59 -22.04 19.45
N TRP A 13 16.54 -23.14 18.70
CA TRP A 13 15.84 -23.20 17.41
C TRP A 13 14.36 -23.47 17.64
N ASN A 14 13.51 -22.63 17.06
CA ASN A 14 12.05 -22.72 17.17
C ASN A 14 11.43 -22.77 15.76
N PRO A 15 10.26 -23.40 15.58
CA PRO A 15 9.55 -23.35 14.32
C PRO A 15 9.15 -21.90 13.96
N SER A 16 9.27 -21.53 12.70
CA SER A 16 8.96 -20.16 12.24
C SER A 16 7.46 -19.78 12.34
N THR A 17 6.59 -20.74 12.65
CA THR A 17 5.14 -20.53 12.85
C THR A 17 4.80 -20.02 14.25
N GLU A 18 5.72 -20.13 15.21
CA GLU A 18 5.47 -19.68 16.58
C GLU A 18 5.89 -18.23 16.79
N ASP A 19 5.08 -17.50 17.56
CA ASP A 19 5.35 -16.11 17.95
C ASP A 19 6.30 -16.00 19.14
N TYR A 20 6.31 -17.02 20.01
CA TYR A 20 7.07 -17.07 21.25
C TYR A 20 8.01 -18.26 21.25
N CYS A 21 9.17 -18.11 21.87
CA CYS A 21 10.12 -19.20 22.05
C CYS A 21 9.59 -20.22 23.06
N GLN A 22 9.61 -21.50 22.72
CA GLN A 22 9.17 -22.59 23.61
C GLN A 22 10.05 -22.75 24.85
N SER A 23 11.32 -22.34 24.80
CA SER A 23 12.27 -22.53 25.90
C SER A 23 12.33 -21.37 26.88
N CYS A 24 12.19 -20.13 26.42
CA CYS A 24 12.34 -18.94 27.27
C CYS A 24 11.15 -17.98 27.22
N GLY A 25 10.14 -18.24 26.39
CA GLY A 25 8.95 -17.39 26.25
C GLY A 25 9.19 -16.04 25.56
N THR A 26 10.41 -15.76 25.07
CA THR A 26 10.72 -14.51 24.38
C THR A 26 10.07 -14.47 22.98
N GLU A 27 9.56 -13.30 22.58
CA GLU A 27 9.01 -13.10 21.24
C GLU A 27 10.09 -13.26 20.15
N LEU A 28 9.77 -14.03 19.10
CA LEU A 28 10.71 -14.37 18.03
C LEU A 28 10.67 -13.36 16.86
N HIS A 29 9.49 -12.79 16.57
CA HIS A 29 9.21 -12.00 15.35
C HIS A 29 8.98 -10.50 15.60
N GLN A 30 9.65 -9.91 16.60
CA GLN A 30 9.47 -8.47 16.91
C GLN A 30 9.73 -7.56 15.70
N GLU A 31 10.82 -7.81 14.96
CA GLU A 31 11.15 -7.02 13.75
C GLU A 31 10.10 -7.16 12.64
N ARG A 32 9.42 -8.31 12.55
CA ARG A 32 8.33 -8.50 11.57
C ARG A 32 7.10 -7.68 11.96
N LYS A 33 6.69 -7.76 13.24
CA LYS A 33 5.56 -7.01 13.78
C LYS A 33 5.78 -5.51 13.64
N GLU A 34 7.01 -5.04 13.86
CA GLU A 34 7.37 -3.63 13.71
C GLU A 34 7.29 -3.17 12.24
N ARG A 35 7.81 -3.98 11.30
CA ARG A 35 7.67 -3.70 9.86
C ARG A 35 6.21 -3.68 9.40
N GLU A 36 5.38 -4.57 9.93
CA GLU A 36 3.96 -4.62 9.62
C GLU A 36 3.22 -3.37 10.12
N LYS A 37 3.53 -2.91 11.34
CA LYS A 37 3.00 -1.63 11.88
C LYS A 37 3.39 -0.44 10.99
N VAL A 38 4.66 -0.33 10.62
CA VAL A 38 5.13 0.75 9.73
C VAL A 38 4.44 0.70 8.37
N GLN A 39 4.18 -0.49 7.82
CA GLN A 39 3.43 -0.63 6.56
C GLN A 39 1.98 -0.17 6.70
N LEU A 40 1.31 -0.53 7.80
CA LEU A 40 -0.06 -0.10 8.09
C LEU A 40 -0.14 1.42 8.26
N GLU A 41 0.73 2.01 9.06
CA GLU A 41 0.79 3.48 9.26
C GLU A 41 1.07 4.22 7.94
N ARG A 42 2.00 3.70 7.12
CA ARG A 42 2.25 4.25 5.79
C ARG A 42 1.02 4.15 4.90
N SER A 43 0.31 3.02 4.91
CA SER A 43 -0.90 2.81 4.12
C SER A 43 -2.05 3.74 4.55
N GLU A 44 -2.10 4.10 5.84
CA GLU A 44 -3.09 5.03 6.38
C GLU A 44 -2.74 6.48 6.02
N THR A 45 -1.47 6.87 6.18
CA THR A 45 -0.97 8.21 5.84
C THR A 45 -1.08 8.48 4.33
N GLN A 46 -0.94 7.45 3.50
CA GLN A 46 -1.03 7.54 2.04
C GLN A 46 -2.48 7.63 1.52
N LYS A 47 -3.50 7.64 2.40
CA LYS A 47 -4.88 8.03 2.03
C LYS A 47 -5.03 9.54 1.77
N GLY A 48 -3.95 10.32 1.90
CA GLY A 48 -3.90 11.71 1.49
C GLY A 48 -3.87 11.84 -0.04
N TRP A 49 -4.99 12.30 -0.61
CA TRP A 49 -5.21 12.53 -2.04
C TRP A 49 -5.41 11.25 -2.89
N ASP A 50 -6.45 10.48 -2.55
CA ASP A 50 -7.06 9.57 -3.53
C ASP A 50 -7.62 10.42 -4.67
N VAL A 51 -6.85 10.57 -5.74
CA VAL A 51 -7.40 10.99 -7.02
C VAL A 51 -8.51 10.00 -7.34
N PRO A 52 -9.75 10.46 -7.59
CA PRO A 52 -10.85 9.57 -7.93
C PRO A 52 -10.68 9.03 -9.35
N VAL A 53 -9.52 8.46 -9.69
CA VAL A 53 -9.31 7.71 -10.92
C VAL A 53 -10.10 6.43 -10.77
N ILE A 54 -11.13 6.28 -11.60
CA ILE A 54 -11.96 5.07 -11.63
C ILE A 54 -11.03 3.84 -11.81
N LYS A 55 -10.94 3.01 -10.76
CA LYS A 55 -10.17 1.76 -10.77
C LYS A 55 -10.96 0.72 -11.56
N ILE A 56 -10.52 0.44 -12.79
CA ILE A 56 -11.13 -0.57 -13.66
C ILE A 56 -10.78 -1.95 -13.10
N LYS A 57 -11.71 -2.57 -12.36
CA LYS A 57 -11.53 -3.92 -11.84
C LYS A 57 -11.78 -4.96 -12.94
N PRO A 58 -10.98 -6.04 -13.03
CA PRO A 58 -11.16 -7.08 -14.05
C PRO A 58 -12.50 -7.83 -13.94
N THR A 59 -13.15 -7.75 -12.78
CA THR A 59 -14.48 -8.33 -12.46
C THR A 59 -15.67 -7.64 -13.13
N HIS A 60 -15.47 -6.56 -13.90
CA HIS A 60 -16.58 -5.89 -14.59
C HIS A 60 -17.01 -6.65 -15.86
N PRO A 61 -18.33 -6.70 -16.15
CA PRO A 61 -18.82 -7.32 -17.37
C PRO A 61 -18.31 -6.59 -18.61
N TRP A 62 -18.08 -7.34 -19.70
CA TRP A 62 -17.28 -6.87 -20.84
C TRP A 62 -17.82 -5.61 -21.53
N PHE A 63 -19.14 -5.40 -21.49
CA PHE A 63 -19.83 -4.27 -22.13
C PHE A 63 -19.69 -2.94 -21.37
N ILE A 64 -19.37 -2.96 -20.07
CA ILE A 64 -19.19 -1.74 -19.25
C ILE A 64 -17.75 -1.23 -19.34
N LYS A 65 -16.80 -2.14 -19.62
CA LYS A 65 -15.37 -1.82 -19.75
C LYS A 65 -15.08 -0.61 -20.65
N PRO A 66 -15.58 -0.52 -21.91
CA PRO A 66 -15.27 0.62 -22.77
C PRO A 66 -15.71 1.96 -22.16
N PHE A 67 -16.89 2.00 -21.52
CA PHE A 67 -17.37 3.21 -20.86
C PHE A 67 -16.47 3.64 -19.70
N LEU A 68 -16.00 2.69 -18.88
CA LEU A 68 -15.08 2.99 -17.77
C LEU A 68 -13.72 3.49 -18.27
N TYR A 69 -13.22 2.98 -19.40
CA TYR A 69 -12.00 3.49 -20.02
C TYR A 69 -12.18 4.95 -20.46
N VAL A 70 -13.31 5.29 -21.07
CA VAL A 70 -13.61 6.67 -21.49
C VAL A 70 -13.73 7.59 -20.27
N ALA A 71 -14.48 7.19 -19.26
CA ALA A 71 -14.63 7.97 -18.03
C ALA A 71 -13.28 8.25 -17.36
N ARG A 72 -12.39 7.25 -17.30
CA ARG A 72 -11.03 7.41 -16.78
C ARG A 72 -10.18 8.37 -17.63
N ALA A 73 -10.28 8.31 -18.94
CA ALA A 73 -9.56 9.22 -19.84
C ALA A 73 -10.00 10.68 -19.64
N ILE A 74 -11.31 10.92 -19.48
CA ILE A 74 -11.86 12.25 -19.22
C ILE A 74 -11.34 12.80 -17.88
N GLN A 75 -11.31 11.98 -16.83
CA GLN A 75 -10.78 12.38 -15.52
C GLN A 75 -9.30 12.80 -15.59
N LEU A 76 -8.48 12.05 -16.33
CA LEU A 76 -7.06 12.40 -16.51
C LEU A 76 -6.89 13.68 -17.33
N ALA A 77 -7.70 13.87 -18.38
CA ALA A 77 -7.67 15.09 -19.18
C ALA A 77 -8.04 16.32 -18.33
N ALA A 78 -9.09 16.23 -17.52
CA ALA A 78 -9.51 17.32 -16.64
C ALA A 78 -8.43 17.71 -15.62
N LEU A 79 -7.75 16.72 -15.02
CA LEU A 79 -6.63 16.98 -14.11
C LEU A 79 -5.44 17.63 -14.81
N ALA A 80 -5.11 17.19 -16.03
CA ALA A 80 -4.02 17.78 -16.81
C ALA A 80 -4.32 19.24 -17.18
N ILE A 81 -5.54 19.54 -17.63
CA ILE A 81 -5.96 20.90 -17.96
C ILE A 81 -5.97 21.78 -16.71
N GLY A 82 -6.55 21.31 -15.61
CA GLY A 82 -6.57 22.05 -14.35
C GLY A 82 -5.17 22.34 -13.82
N GLY A 83 -4.25 21.38 -13.91
CA GLY A 83 -2.84 21.56 -13.55
C GLY A 83 -2.13 22.57 -14.45
N ALA A 84 -2.35 22.52 -15.77
CA ALA A 84 -1.78 23.47 -16.71
C ALA A 84 -2.28 24.91 -16.46
N LEU A 85 -3.58 25.07 -16.19
CA LEU A 85 -4.17 26.36 -15.83
C LEU A 85 -3.59 26.89 -14.52
N ALA A 86 -3.54 26.07 -13.46
CA ALA A 86 -2.97 26.46 -12.18
C ALA A 86 -1.49 26.87 -12.30
N TRP A 87 -0.71 26.14 -13.09
CA TRP A 87 0.68 26.50 -13.40
C TRP A 87 0.76 27.84 -14.11
N SER A 88 -0.01 28.02 -15.19
CA SER A 88 -0.01 29.28 -15.94
C SER A 88 -0.46 30.47 -15.09
N ALA A 89 -1.46 30.28 -14.22
CA ALA A 89 -1.95 31.30 -13.31
C ALA A 89 -0.90 31.66 -12.25
N PHE A 90 -0.18 30.66 -11.70
CA PHE A 90 0.90 30.90 -10.75
C PHE A 90 1.98 31.81 -11.34
N TRP A 91 2.46 31.51 -12.55
CA TRP A 91 3.46 32.33 -13.24
C TRP A 91 2.92 33.68 -13.72
N ALA A 92 1.61 33.81 -13.96
CA ALA A 92 1.00 35.10 -14.28
C ALA A 92 0.82 35.99 -13.04
N SER A 93 0.77 35.40 -11.83
CA SER A 93 0.60 36.10 -10.56
C SER A 93 1.89 36.33 -9.77
N ALA A 94 2.98 35.68 -10.18
CA ALA A 94 4.31 35.75 -9.57
C ALA A 94 5.17 36.81 -10.27
#